data_AF-A0A1W2BG28-F1
#
_entry.id   AF-A0A1W2BG28-F1
#
_cell.length_a   1.000
_cell.length_b   1.000
_cell.length_c   1.000
_cell.angle_alpha   90.00
_cell.angle_beta   90.00
_cell.angle_gamma   90.00
#
_symmetry.space_group_name_H-M   'P 1'
#
loop_
_entity.id
_entity.type
_entity.pdbx_description
1 polymer ?
#
loop_
_entity_poly.entity_id
_entity_poly.type
_entity_poly.pdbx_seq_one_letter_code
_entity_poly.pdbx_strand_id
1 'polypeptide(L)'
;MTNNINTQTNNPDMAEKEIWVYGDVRSSALFNNSLNVLAGAQKLASLTGGKTVFMIISRDNKHNPDAVEEQNAADQAVKHGVDRVLTLKPSAGGYLLPEQEARIIAGVVQQQNPCVCLFPLHVIPREICSRVATLCHGGMIADCMDFKYDAGEIIAVCPSHGGEVMAQLGFSDATITGFITVQPNAFVRKETTSAQGELETLTVTSLAPCDEISFLSCDKESRSEKNLETARKIVVGGAGLGNIENFTTLRKLSAALGAETGATRPPVLWHWIDEERLIGQTGKTVSPELLISLGTSGAVQYTAGITGAKTVVAVNKDPNAPIFQFADMGIVGDVNLFLPVFTEKIKQISLRSLADALDTDGPSARGDDFGSRLIRIRRAHGLTREVLAQSVGRTPEFIKELENNQTTASVGLLITLAEVFDIDAGTFLNAEEQSKLAGERAQAYTRRTANYHYQSLTPGAENEHLRVFMITIESRQKHKPVDYRHEGEEFVYVMDGQLGLTLDGKLYTLMKGEYMKYNSQTPHQLKSLSDEKTRCLVTLYTP
;
A
#
# COMPACT_ATOMS: atom_id res chain seq x y z
N MET A 1 -70.92 8.80 -3.23
CA MET A 1 -70.23 9.65 -4.23
C MET A 1 -68.73 9.40 -4.06
N THR A 2 -68.22 8.22 -4.39
CA THR A 2 -67.61 7.89 -5.69
C THR A 2 -66.87 9.07 -6.32
N ASN A 3 -65.54 9.07 -6.18
CA ASN A 3 -64.66 9.27 -7.32
C ASN A 3 -63.40 8.42 -7.12
N ASN A 4 -63.35 7.35 -7.92
CA ASN A 4 -62.18 6.53 -8.17
C ASN A 4 -61.07 7.40 -8.76
N ILE A 5 -59.90 7.41 -8.14
CA ILE A 5 -58.65 7.68 -8.87
C ILE A 5 -57.97 6.33 -8.99
N ASN A 6 -58.35 5.63 -10.06
CA ASN A 6 -57.57 4.56 -10.62
C ASN A 6 -56.74 5.19 -11.73
N THR A 7 -55.45 5.38 -11.48
CA THR A 7 -54.44 5.51 -12.54
C THR A 7 -53.27 4.65 -12.13
N GLN A 8 -53.42 3.35 -12.40
CA GLN A 8 -52.28 2.52 -12.78
C GLN A 8 -51.56 3.21 -13.94
N THR A 9 -50.48 3.93 -13.66
CA THR A 9 -49.43 4.14 -14.65
C THR A 9 -48.47 2.97 -14.54
N ASN A 10 -48.89 1.81 -15.06
CA ASN A 10 -47.93 0.83 -15.54
C ASN A 10 -47.15 1.53 -16.65
N ASN A 11 -45.94 2.00 -16.36
CA ASN A 11 -45.04 2.60 -17.33
C ASN A 11 -44.57 1.49 -18.30
N PRO A 12 -45.06 1.42 -19.55
CA PRO A 12 -44.84 0.26 -20.42
C PRO A 12 -43.40 0.17 -20.96
N ASP A 13 -42.56 1.19 -20.73
CA ASP A 13 -41.31 1.40 -21.47
C ASP A 13 -40.01 1.08 -20.71
N MET A 14 -40.04 0.66 -19.43
CA MET A 14 -38.78 0.39 -18.70
C MET A 14 -38.15 -0.97 -19.02
N ALA A 15 -38.93 -1.94 -19.54
CA ALA A 15 -38.47 -3.29 -19.87
C ALA A 15 -37.58 -3.35 -21.13
N GLU A 16 -37.55 -2.28 -21.94
CA GLU A 16 -36.66 -2.17 -23.11
C GLU A 16 -35.49 -1.20 -22.89
N LYS A 17 -35.40 -0.55 -21.73
CA LYS A 17 -34.38 0.48 -21.51
C LYS A 17 -33.06 -0.08 -20.99
N GLU A 18 -32.00 0.46 -21.55
CA GLU A 18 -30.63 0.05 -21.25
C GLU A 18 -30.08 0.78 -20.03
N ILE A 19 -29.29 0.07 -19.24
CA ILE A 19 -28.52 0.56 -18.10
C ILE A 19 -27.06 0.51 -18.51
N TRP A 20 -26.46 1.69 -18.71
CA TRP A 20 -25.10 1.79 -19.20
C TRP A 20 -24.11 1.86 -18.04
N VAL A 21 -22.95 1.25 -18.24
CA VAL A 21 -21.83 1.27 -17.29
C VAL A 21 -20.60 1.77 -18.01
N TYR A 22 -19.96 2.81 -17.47
CA TYR A 22 -18.69 3.30 -17.99
C TYR A 22 -17.55 2.35 -17.60
N GLY A 23 -16.93 1.75 -18.62
CA GLY A 23 -15.78 0.86 -18.52
C GLY A 23 -14.47 1.62 -18.57
N ASP A 24 -13.90 1.92 -17.41
CA ASP A 24 -12.66 2.69 -17.30
C ASP A 24 -11.41 1.82 -17.53
N VAL A 25 -10.88 1.85 -18.76
CA VAL A 25 -9.72 1.03 -19.17
C VAL A 25 -8.36 1.69 -18.87
N ARG A 26 -8.34 2.85 -18.21
CA ARG A 26 -7.09 3.59 -17.93
C ARG A 26 -6.14 2.85 -16.97
N SER A 27 -6.66 2.00 -16.10
CA SER A 27 -5.83 1.12 -15.27
C SER A 27 -6.61 -0.13 -14.86
N SER A 28 -5.90 -1.19 -14.49
CA SER A 28 -6.52 -2.41 -13.95
C SER A 28 -7.34 -2.14 -12.68
N ALA A 29 -6.95 -1.18 -11.83
CA ALA A 29 -7.72 -0.79 -10.65
C ALA A 29 -9.05 -0.14 -11.02
N LEU A 30 -9.03 0.83 -11.94
CA LEU A 30 -10.23 1.53 -12.42
C LEU A 30 -11.17 0.59 -13.19
N PHE A 31 -10.60 -0.33 -13.95
CA PHE A 31 -11.37 -1.35 -14.66
C PHE A 31 -12.08 -2.29 -13.69
N ASN A 32 -11.40 -2.73 -12.63
CA ASN A 32 -12.02 -3.54 -11.57
C ASN A 32 -13.17 -2.81 -10.87
N ASN A 33 -13.03 -1.50 -10.64
CA ASN A 33 -14.12 -0.68 -10.10
C ASN A 33 -15.32 -0.65 -11.06
N SER A 34 -15.06 -0.55 -12.37
CA SER A 34 -16.11 -0.59 -13.41
C SER A 34 -16.86 -1.93 -13.42
N LEU A 35 -16.15 -3.05 -13.25
CA LEU A 35 -16.77 -4.38 -13.12
C LEU A 35 -17.61 -4.51 -11.83
N ASN A 36 -17.20 -3.88 -10.73
CA ASN A 36 -18.02 -3.83 -9.52
C ASN A 36 -19.30 -3.02 -9.77
N VAL A 37 -19.21 -1.88 -10.47
CA VAL A 37 -20.40 -1.11 -10.88
C VAL A 37 -21.31 -1.90 -11.82
N LEU A 38 -20.76 -2.75 -12.70
CA LEU A 38 -21.54 -3.67 -13.53
C LEU A 38 -22.41 -4.60 -12.69
N ALA A 39 -21.93 -5.09 -11.54
CA ALA A 39 -22.77 -5.87 -10.63
C ALA A 39 -23.93 -5.05 -10.04
N GLY A 40 -23.71 -3.76 -9.77
CA GLY A 40 -24.78 -2.84 -9.41
C GLY A 40 -25.80 -2.62 -10.54
N ALA A 41 -25.33 -2.47 -11.78
CA ALA A 41 -26.18 -2.39 -12.95
C ALA A 41 -27.01 -3.66 -13.17
N GLN A 42 -26.43 -4.85 -12.94
CA GLN A 42 -27.14 -6.12 -13.03
C GLN A 42 -28.21 -6.26 -11.95
N LYS A 43 -27.93 -5.82 -10.72
CA LYS A 43 -28.96 -5.72 -9.67
C LYS A 43 -30.10 -4.82 -10.15
N LEU A 44 -29.78 -3.64 -10.67
CA LEU A 44 -30.79 -2.70 -11.15
C LEU A 44 -31.59 -3.27 -12.34
N ALA A 45 -30.92 -3.90 -13.31
CA ALA A 45 -31.54 -4.60 -14.44
C ALA A 45 -32.50 -5.69 -13.98
N SER A 46 -32.16 -6.45 -12.93
CA SER A 46 -33.05 -7.46 -12.36
C SER A 46 -34.30 -6.87 -11.69
N LEU A 47 -34.22 -5.64 -11.19
CA LEU A 47 -35.34 -4.91 -10.58
C LEU A 47 -36.24 -4.24 -11.62
N THR A 48 -35.68 -3.77 -12.74
CA THR A 48 -36.41 -3.03 -13.77
C THR A 48 -36.83 -3.87 -14.98
N GLY A 49 -36.22 -5.06 -15.16
CA GLY A 49 -36.34 -5.86 -16.37
C GLY A 49 -35.49 -5.36 -17.55
N GLY A 50 -34.63 -4.36 -17.34
CA GLY A 50 -33.77 -3.77 -18.38
C GLY A 50 -32.55 -4.61 -18.73
N LYS A 51 -31.73 -4.11 -19.66
CA LYS A 51 -30.48 -4.75 -20.11
C LYS A 51 -29.27 -3.90 -19.76
N THR A 52 -28.15 -4.56 -19.48
CA THR A 52 -26.88 -3.93 -19.15
C THR A 52 -26.01 -3.71 -20.40
N VAL A 53 -25.46 -2.51 -20.52
CA VAL A 53 -24.50 -2.16 -21.58
C VAL A 53 -23.21 -1.68 -20.94
N PHE A 54 -22.08 -2.31 -21.27
CA PHE A 54 -20.77 -1.90 -20.78
C PHE A 54 -20.06 -1.09 -21.86
N MET A 55 -19.93 0.20 -21.64
CA MET A 55 -19.40 1.16 -22.61
C MET A 55 -17.90 1.36 -22.40
N ILE A 56 -17.09 1.07 -23.42
CA ILE A 56 -15.64 1.25 -23.43
C ILE A 56 -15.30 2.33 -24.46
N ILE A 57 -14.33 3.18 -24.17
CA ILE A 57 -13.84 4.19 -25.13
C ILE A 57 -12.44 3.83 -25.55
N SER A 58 -12.28 3.60 -26.86
CA SER A 58 -10.99 3.32 -27.45
C SER A 58 -10.05 4.50 -27.29
N ARG A 59 -8.82 4.24 -26.89
CA ARG A 59 -7.84 5.29 -26.57
C ARG A 59 -6.42 4.83 -26.85
N ASP A 60 -5.52 5.79 -27.13
CA ASP A 60 -4.11 5.47 -27.29
C ASP A 60 -3.46 5.19 -25.93
N ASN A 61 -3.13 3.93 -25.67
CA ASN A 61 -2.51 3.45 -24.43
C ASN A 61 -0.99 3.26 -24.55
N LYS A 62 -0.33 3.67 -25.65
CA LYS A 62 1.12 3.42 -25.87
C LYS A 62 2.02 3.89 -24.72
N HIS A 63 1.59 4.89 -23.96
CA HIS A 63 2.34 5.47 -22.85
C HIS A 63 1.86 5.04 -21.47
N ASN A 64 0.90 4.10 -21.38
CA ASN A 64 0.33 3.64 -20.12
C ASN A 64 0.36 2.10 -20.03
N PRO A 65 1.40 1.51 -19.43
CA PRO A 65 1.52 0.06 -19.31
C PRO A 65 0.51 -0.57 -18.34
N ASP A 66 -0.17 0.23 -17.50
CA ASP A 66 -1.21 -0.28 -16.58
C ASP A 66 -2.60 -0.32 -17.22
N ALA A 67 -2.76 0.25 -18.42
CA ALA A 67 -4.03 0.28 -19.12
C ALA A 67 -4.50 -1.13 -19.50
N VAL A 68 -5.81 -1.33 -19.49
CA VAL A 68 -6.41 -2.60 -19.90
C VAL A 68 -6.67 -2.54 -21.40
N GLU A 69 -6.22 -3.56 -22.14
CA GLU A 69 -6.51 -3.68 -23.56
C GLU A 69 -8.04 -3.78 -23.80
N GLU A 70 -8.53 -3.08 -24.81
CA GLU A 70 -9.97 -2.94 -25.09
C GLU A 70 -10.65 -4.29 -25.31
N GLN A 71 -10.00 -5.21 -26.05
CA GLN A 71 -10.53 -6.55 -26.26
C GLN A 71 -10.60 -7.35 -24.96
N ASN A 72 -9.56 -7.31 -24.13
CA ASN A 72 -9.57 -7.97 -22.83
C ASN A 72 -10.65 -7.36 -21.91
N ALA A 73 -10.83 -6.04 -21.93
CA ALA A 73 -11.87 -5.38 -21.17
C ALA A 73 -13.28 -5.84 -21.61
N ALA A 74 -13.52 -5.95 -22.92
CA ALA A 74 -14.76 -6.49 -23.47
C ALA A 74 -15.00 -7.95 -23.04
N ASP A 75 -14.00 -8.81 -23.21
CA ASP A 75 -14.08 -10.22 -22.83
C ASP A 75 -14.36 -10.39 -21.32
N GLN A 76 -13.73 -9.55 -20.48
CA GLN A 76 -13.96 -9.55 -19.04
C GLN A 76 -15.37 -9.07 -18.68
N ALA A 77 -15.88 -8.02 -19.33
CA ALA A 77 -17.27 -7.58 -19.11
C ALA A 77 -18.28 -8.68 -19.49
N VAL A 78 -18.05 -9.40 -20.59
CA VAL A 78 -18.85 -10.56 -21.03
C VAL A 78 -18.78 -11.71 -20.01
N LYS A 79 -17.58 -12.03 -19.50
CA LYS A 79 -17.40 -13.03 -18.42
C LYS A 79 -18.09 -12.65 -17.12
N HIS A 80 -18.30 -11.36 -16.87
CA HIS A 80 -19.04 -10.86 -15.72
C HIS A 80 -20.53 -10.66 -16.02
N GLY A 81 -21.03 -11.08 -17.18
CA GLY A 81 -22.46 -11.20 -17.47
C GLY A 81 -23.13 -9.92 -17.97
N VAL A 82 -22.42 -9.06 -18.70
CA VAL A 82 -23.05 -7.96 -19.44
C VAL A 82 -23.86 -8.48 -20.64
N ASP A 83 -24.97 -7.82 -20.97
CA ASP A 83 -25.78 -8.14 -22.15
C ASP A 83 -25.17 -7.61 -23.46
N ARG A 84 -24.58 -6.40 -23.44
CA ARG A 84 -23.87 -5.81 -24.59
C ARG A 84 -22.62 -5.05 -24.15
N VAL A 85 -21.53 -5.17 -24.91
CA VAL A 85 -20.36 -4.28 -24.81
C VAL A 85 -20.39 -3.31 -25.98
N LEU A 86 -20.35 -2.02 -25.66
CA LEU A 86 -20.35 -0.94 -26.64
C LEU A 86 -18.99 -0.25 -26.66
N THR A 87 -18.18 -0.52 -27.68
CA THR A 87 -16.88 0.13 -27.86
C THR A 87 -17.02 1.38 -28.73
N LEU A 88 -16.79 2.55 -28.14
CA LEU A 88 -16.78 3.83 -28.84
C LEU A 88 -15.37 4.11 -29.34
N LYS A 89 -15.20 4.15 -30.67
CA LYS A 89 -13.92 4.42 -31.32
C LYS A 89 -13.89 5.85 -31.87
N PRO A 90 -13.14 6.78 -31.25
CA PRO A 90 -13.01 8.14 -31.76
C PRO A 90 -12.32 8.13 -33.13
N SER A 91 -12.76 9.02 -34.04
CA SER A 91 -12.17 9.14 -35.37
C SER A 91 -10.75 9.71 -35.35
N ALA A 92 -10.41 10.49 -34.33
CA ALA A 92 -9.07 11.01 -34.09
C ALA A 92 -8.40 10.21 -32.97
N GLY A 93 -7.18 9.71 -33.22
CA GLY A 93 -6.39 9.03 -32.20
C GLY A 93 -5.71 9.99 -31.24
N GLY A 94 -5.18 9.47 -30.13
CA GLY A 94 -4.39 10.23 -29.17
C GLY A 94 -4.89 10.10 -27.73
N TYR A 95 -4.27 10.87 -26.83
CA TYR A 95 -4.69 10.96 -25.44
C TYR A 95 -6.01 11.76 -25.35
N LEU A 96 -7.04 11.15 -24.76
CA LEU A 96 -8.34 11.79 -24.57
C LEU A 96 -8.39 12.49 -23.22
N LEU A 97 -8.64 13.80 -23.24
CA LEU A 97 -8.94 14.55 -22.03
C LEU A 97 -10.35 14.20 -21.52
N PRO A 98 -10.62 14.28 -20.20
CA PRO A 98 -11.95 14.01 -19.64
C PRO A 98 -13.09 14.77 -20.31
N GLU A 99 -12.83 16.00 -20.77
CA GLU A 99 -13.81 16.80 -21.51
C GLU A 99 -14.15 16.25 -22.89
N GLN A 100 -13.14 15.82 -23.64
CA GLN A 100 -13.33 15.21 -24.96
C GLN A 100 -14.09 13.88 -24.82
N GLU A 101 -13.72 13.10 -23.81
CA GLU A 101 -14.37 11.85 -23.47
C GLU A 101 -15.85 12.05 -23.09
N ALA A 102 -16.15 13.04 -22.25
CA ALA A 102 -17.51 13.39 -21.88
C ALA A 102 -18.37 13.81 -23.09
N ARG A 103 -17.81 14.58 -24.03
CA ARG A 103 -18.50 14.98 -25.26
C ARG A 103 -18.85 13.77 -26.13
N ILE A 104 -17.91 12.84 -26.30
CA ILE A 104 -18.12 11.60 -27.06
C ILE A 104 -19.26 10.77 -26.43
N ILE A 105 -19.21 10.57 -25.11
CA ILE A 105 -20.25 9.85 -24.39
C ILE A 105 -21.60 10.54 -24.55
N ALA A 106 -21.66 11.86 -24.31
CA ALA A 106 -22.90 12.62 -24.38
C ALA A 106 -23.57 12.51 -25.75
N GLY A 107 -22.78 12.61 -26.84
CA GLY A 107 -23.31 12.47 -28.20
C GLY A 107 -23.93 11.10 -28.47
N VAL A 108 -23.35 10.04 -27.92
CA VAL A 108 -23.87 8.66 -28.09
C VAL A 108 -25.07 8.39 -27.16
N VAL A 109 -25.04 8.89 -25.92
CA VAL A 109 -26.16 8.83 -24.98
C VAL A 109 -27.39 9.56 -25.52
N GLN A 110 -27.22 10.74 -26.13
CA GLN A 110 -28.33 11.47 -26.76
C GLN A 110 -28.96 10.73 -27.94
N GLN A 111 -28.20 9.88 -28.63
CA GLN A 111 -28.69 9.09 -29.76
C GLN A 111 -29.40 7.80 -29.32
N GLN A 112 -28.87 7.11 -28.33
CA GLN A 112 -29.38 5.80 -27.90
C GLN A 112 -30.32 5.88 -26.67
N ASN A 113 -30.38 7.03 -25.99
CA ASN A 113 -31.28 7.35 -24.89
C ASN A 113 -31.41 6.25 -23.80
N PRO A 114 -30.31 5.80 -23.16
CA PRO A 114 -30.39 4.85 -22.06
C PRO A 114 -31.16 5.42 -20.88
N CYS A 115 -31.71 4.55 -20.02
CA CYS A 115 -32.43 4.99 -18.83
C CYS A 115 -31.48 5.64 -17.82
N VAL A 116 -30.33 5.03 -17.58
CA VAL A 116 -29.33 5.52 -16.64
C VAL A 116 -27.93 5.14 -17.08
N CYS A 117 -26.96 6.03 -16.85
CA CYS A 117 -25.54 5.76 -17.02
C CYS A 117 -24.84 5.74 -15.65
N LEU A 118 -24.15 4.65 -15.35
CA LEU A 118 -23.42 4.43 -14.10
C LEU A 118 -21.92 4.58 -14.32
N PHE A 119 -21.26 5.29 -13.42
CA PHE A 119 -19.82 5.53 -13.44
C PHE A 119 -19.21 5.10 -12.10
N PRO A 120 -18.05 4.43 -12.05
CA PRO A 120 -17.37 4.19 -10.77
C PRO A 120 -16.97 5.52 -10.12
N LEU A 121 -17.19 5.66 -8.82
CA LEU A 121 -16.78 6.85 -8.08
C LEU A 121 -15.25 6.85 -7.93
N HIS A 122 -14.61 7.62 -8.77
CA HIS A 122 -13.19 7.95 -8.74
C HIS A 122 -13.00 9.34 -9.37
N VAL A 123 -11.86 10.00 -9.13
CA VAL A 123 -11.60 11.39 -9.56
C VAL A 123 -11.99 11.64 -11.02
N ILE A 124 -11.43 10.87 -11.96
CA ILE A 124 -11.64 11.08 -13.40
C ILE A 124 -13.06 10.65 -13.86
N PRO A 125 -13.57 9.43 -13.58
CA PRO A 125 -14.93 9.07 -13.99
C PRO A 125 -16.02 9.97 -13.38
N ARG A 126 -15.81 10.49 -12.15
CA ARG A 126 -16.71 11.46 -11.53
C ARG A 126 -16.74 12.77 -12.30
N GLU A 127 -15.57 13.27 -12.72
CA GLU A 127 -15.47 14.45 -13.57
C GLU A 127 -16.22 14.22 -14.90
N ILE A 128 -15.93 13.10 -15.59
CA ILE A 128 -16.58 12.74 -16.85
C ILE A 128 -18.10 12.68 -16.67
N CYS A 129 -18.59 11.94 -15.67
CA CYS A 129 -20.01 11.80 -15.37
C CYS A 129 -20.70 13.16 -15.20
N SER A 130 -20.09 14.09 -14.46
CA SER A 130 -20.64 15.43 -14.24
C SER A 130 -20.75 16.26 -15.53
N ARG A 131 -19.75 16.15 -16.41
CA ARG A 131 -19.75 16.81 -17.71
C ARG A 131 -20.79 16.20 -18.65
N VAL A 132 -20.89 14.87 -18.72
CA VAL A 132 -21.90 14.17 -19.53
C VAL A 132 -23.30 14.55 -19.09
N ALA A 133 -23.58 14.53 -17.78
CA ALA A 133 -24.89 14.90 -17.24
C ALA A 133 -25.30 16.31 -17.67
N THR A 134 -24.36 17.26 -17.60
CA THR A 134 -24.59 18.65 -18.04
C THR A 134 -24.87 18.73 -19.54
N LEU A 135 -24.07 18.05 -20.37
CA LEU A 135 -24.22 18.03 -21.83
C LEU A 135 -25.53 17.37 -22.28
N CYS A 136 -26.01 16.37 -21.55
CA CYS A 136 -27.28 15.69 -21.81
C CYS A 136 -28.49 16.38 -21.16
N HIS A 137 -28.31 17.48 -20.43
CA HIS A 137 -29.34 18.13 -19.61
C HIS A 137 -30.02 17.16 -18.61
N GLY A 138 -29.29 16.16 -18.13
CA GLY A 138 -29.76 15.14 -17.20
C GLY A 138 -29.37 15.40 -15.74
N GLY A 139 -30.09 14.75 -14.82
CA GLY A 139 -29.74 14.78 -13.41
C GLY A 139 -28.52 13.92 -13.09
N MET A 140 -27.73 14.32 -12.09
CA MET A 140 -26.60 13.54 -11.58
C MET A 140 -26.79 13.23 -10.09
N ILE A 141 -26.70 11.96 -9.72
CA ILE A 141 -26.65 11.50 -8.33
C ILE A 141 -25.22 11.01 -8.05
N ALA A 142 -24.59 11.57 -7.02
CA ALA A 142 -23.24 11.17 -6.65
C ALA A 142 -23.24 10.13 -5.54
N ASP A 143 -22.19 9.31 -5.50
CA ASP A 143 -21.82 8.50 -4.33
C ASP A 143 -22.86 7.41 -3.98
N CYS A 144 -23.44 6.76 -4.97
CA CYS A 144 -24.42 5.70 -4.75
C CYS A 144 -23.77 4.44 -4.16
N MET A 145 -24.37 3.92 -3.08
CA MET A 145 -23.97 2.67 -2.42
C MET A 145 -25.01 1.55 -2.58
N ASP A 146 -26.26 1.88 -2.88
CA ASP A 146 -27.28 0.86 -3.15
C ASP A 146 -28.36 1.37 -4.11
N PHE A 147 -28.98 0.44 -4.82
CA PHE A 147 -30.12 0.70 -5.69
C PHE A 147 -31.38 0.01 -5.17
N LYS A 148 -32.49 0.76 -5.20
CA LYS A 148 -33.85 0.28 -5.01
C LYS A 148 -34.69 0.63 -6.24
N TYR A 149 -35.79 -0.09 -6.38
CA TYR A 149 -36.81 0.20 -7.38
C TYR A 149 -38.16 0.19 -6.66
N ASP A 150 -38.85 1.33 -6.68
CA ASP A 150 -40.14 1.49 -6.02
C ASP A 150 -41.04 2.36 -6.89
N ALA A 151 -42.33 2.01 -6.95
CA ALA A 151 -43.35 2.72 -7.73
C ALA A 151 -42.97 3.05 -9.19
N GLY A 152 -42.07 2.28 -9.82
CA GLY A 152 -41.62 2.51 -11.18
C GLY A 152 -40.37 3.40 -11.31
N GLU A 153 -39.81 3.87 -10.20
CA GLU A 153 -38.69 4.80 -10.13
C GLU A 153 -37.40 4.14 -9.62
N ILE A 154 -36.27 4.55 -10.18
CA ILE A 154 -34.94 4.17 -9.71
C ILE A 154 -34.59 5.06 -8.52
N ILE A 155 -34.32 4.44 -7.37
CA ILE A 155 -33.92 5.12 -6.15
C ILE A 155 -32.48 4.73 -5.82
N ALA A 156 -31.58 5.71 -5.87
CA ALA A 156 -30.20 5.60 -5.42
C ALA A 156 -30.10 5.93 -3.94
N VAL A 157 -29.37 5.09 -3.20
CA VAL A 157 -29.12 5.26 -1.78
C VAL A 157 -27.69 5.75 -1.60
N CYS A 158 -27.53 7.00 -1.18
CA CYS A 158 -26.23 7.68 -1.11
C CYS A 158 -25.94 8.16 0.31
N PRO A 159 -24.69 8.06 0.79
CA PRO A 159 -24.28 8.74 2.00
C PRO A 159 -24.24 10.25 1.72
N SER A 160 -24.68 11.03 2.70
CA SER A 160 -24.69 12.49 2.68
C SER A 160 -24.26 12.99 4.05
N HIS A 161 -23.82 14.24 4.13
CA HIS A 161 -23.27 14.82 5.37
C HIS A 161 -22.12 13.96 5.94
N GLY A 162 -21.25 13.45 5.05
CA GLY A 162 -20.13 12.58 5.41
C GLY A 162 -20.53 11.21 5.97
N GLY A 163 -21.73 10.73 5.62
CA GLY A 163 -22.21 9.39 5.99
C GLY A 163 -23.21 9.38 7.15
N GLU A 164 -23.45 10.51 7.80
CA GLU A 164 -24.45 10.61 8.88
C GLU A 164 -25.90 10.43 8.37
N VAL A 165 -26.15 10.77 7.10
CA VAL A 165 -27.47 10.67 6.48
C VAL A 165 -27.39 9.75 5.28
N MET A 166 -28.29 8.77 5.21
CA MET A 166 -28.52 7.99 4.00
C MET A 166 -29.67 8.61 3.20
N ALA A 167 -29.31 9.36 2.16
CA ALA A 167 -30.27 9.97 1.27
C ALA A 167 -30.81 8.93 0.27
N GLN A 168 -32.11 8.99 0.01
CA GLN A 168 -32.76 8.23 -1.06
C GLN A 168 -33.15 9.22 -2.15
N LEU A 169 -32.52 9.09 -3.31
CA LEU A 169 -32.59 10.07 -4.40
C LEU A 169 -33.09 9.38 -5.66
N GLY A 170 -34.08 9.99 -6.30
CA GLY A 170 -34.59 9.58 -7.61
C GLY A 170 -34.52 10.73 -8.60
N PHE A 171 -34.81 10.44 -9.87
CA PHE A 171 -34.92 11.46 -10.91
C PHE A 171 -36.38 11.90 -11.06
N SER A 172 -36.63 13.21 -11.12
CA SER A 172 -37.98 13.76 -11.25
C SER A 172 -38.58 13.57 -12.65
N ASP A 173 -37.74 13.33 -13.67
CA ASP A 173 -38.17 13.10 -15.04
C ASP A 173 -37.52 11.81 -15.57
N ALA A 174 -38.33 10.76 -15.72
CA ALA A 174 -37.90 9.45 -16.20
C ALA A 174 -37.72 9.37 -17.73
N THR A 175 -37.97 10.45 -18.47
CA THR A 175 -37.76 10.53 -19.91
C THR A 175 -36.33 10.97 -20.28
N ILE A 176 -35.62 11.60 -19.36
CA ILE A 176 -34.24 12.05 -19.52
C ILE A 176 -33.30 11.01 -18.88
N THR A 177 -32.20 10.68 -19.56
CA THR A 177 -31.15 9.81 -19.01
C THR A 177 -30.63 10.36 -17.67
N GLY A 178 -30.66 9.52 -16.64
CA GLY A 178 -30.03 9.81 -15.35
C GLY A 178 -28.56 9.42 -15.31
N PHE A 179 -27.76 10.13 -14.52
CA PHE A 179 -26.32 9.84 -14.36
C PHE A 179 -26.00 9.57 -12.91
N ILE A 180 -25.27 8.49 -12.61
CA ILE A 180 -24.98 8.10 -11.23
C ILE A 180 -23.51 7.72 -11.08
N THR A 181 -22.81 8.31 -10.12
CA THR A 181 -21.52 7.75 -9.68
C THR A 181 -21.74 6.76 -8.54
N VAL A 182 -21.09 5.60 -8.62
CA VAL A 182 -21.32 4.44 -7.76
C VAL A 182 -20.03 4.09 -7.03
N GLN A 183 -20.11 3.93 -5.72
CA GLN A 183 -18.97 3.56 -4.87
C GLN A 183 -18.32 2.26 -5.37
N PRO A 184 -16.99 2.23 -5.59
CA PRO A 184 -16.30 1.06 -6.15
C PRO A 184 -16.51 -0.25 -5.40
N ASN A 185 -16.77 -0.18 -4.09
CA ASN A 185 -16.91 -1.33 -3.20
C ASN A 185 -18.36 -1.59 -2.75
N ALA A 186 -19.33 -0.83 -3.26
CA ALA A 186 -20.74 -1.02 -2.94
C ALA A 186 -21.28 -2.36 -3.44
N PHE A 187 -20.76 -2.83 -4.56
CA PHE A 187 -21.18 -4.06 -5.21
C PHE A 187 -19.97 -4.95 -5.49
N VAL A 188 -20.17 -6.26 -5.44
CA VAL A 188 -19.13 -7.25 -5.67
C VAL A 188 -19.41 -7.96 -6.98
N ARG A 189 -18.50 -7.80 -7.94
CA ARG A 189 -18.55 -8.51 -9.23
C ARG A 189 -18.48 -10.03 -9.04
N LYS A 190 -19.16 -10.76 -9.93
CA LYS A 190 -19.12 -12.23 -9.98
C LYS A 190 -18.96 -12.66 -11.43
N GLU A 191 -18.13 -13.67 -11.65
CA GLU A 191 -18.07 -14.32 -12.95
C GLU A 191 -19.34 -15.14 -13.18
N THR A 192 -19.82 -15.15 -14.42
CA THR A 192 -20.95 -15.98 -14.84
C THR A 192 -20.49 -17.12 -15.73
N THR A 193 -21.15 -18.27 -15.61
CA THR A 193 -20.92 -19.44 -16.46
C THR A 193 -21.70 -19.36 -17.78
N SER A 194 -22.59 -18.38 -17.93
CA SER A 194 -23.46 -18.18 -19.10
C SER A 194 -23.15 -16.86 -19.82
N ALA A 195 -21.92 -16.71 -20.31
CA ALA A 195 -21.46 -15.49 -20.97
C ALA A 195 -21.92 -15.45 -22.45
N GLN A 196 -22.85 -14.56 -22.78
CA GLN A 196 -23.39 -14.38 -24.15
C GLN A 196 -23.54 -12.89 -24.55
N GLY A 197 -22.69 -12.01 -24.02
CA GLY A 197 -22.79 -10.57 -24.32
C GLY A 197 -22.46 -10.24 -25.78
N GLU A 198 -23.26 -9.39 -26.41
CA GLU A 198 -23.04 -8.90 -27.78
C GLU A 198 -21.91 -7.87 -27.81
N LEU A 199 -21.03 -7.93 -28.80
CA LEU A 199 -19.95 -6.96 -28.98
C LEU A 199 -20.30 -6.01 -30.13
N GLU A 200 -20.41 -4.72 -29.83
CA GLU A 200 -20.68 -3.67 -30.81
C GLU A 200 -19.55 -2.63 -30.81
N THR A 201 -19.18 -2.12 -31.98
CA THR A 201 -18.21 -1.02 -32.11
C THR A 201 -18.82 0.11 -32.92
N LEU A 202 -18.88 1.30 -32.32
CA LEU A 202 -19.33 2.52 -32.98
C LEU A 202 -18.16 3.45 -33.23
N THR A 203 -18.00 3.88 -34.48
CA THR A 203 -17.04 4.95 -34.81
C THR A 203 -17.69 6.29 -34.55
N VAL A 204 -17.12 7.08 -33.64
CA VAL A 204 -17.64 8.39 -33.26
C VAL A 204 -16.81 9.47 -33.94
N THR A 205 -17.46 10.28 -34.78
CA THR A 205 -16.83 11.45 -35.38
C THR A 205 -16.46 12.43 -34.28
N SER A 206 -15.18 12.79 -34.19
CA SER A 206 -14.67 13.70 -33.17
C SER A 206 -15.50 14.99 -33.14
N LEU A 207 -15.97 15.34 -31.94
CA LEU A 207 -16.56 16.65 -31.67
C LEU A 207 -15.47 17.72 -31.76
N ALA A 208 -15.87 18.96 -32.03
CA ALA A 208 -14.95 20.07 -32.24
C ALA A 208 -13.86 20.13 -31.15
N PRO A 209 -12.60 20.41 -31.52
CA PRO A 209 -11.50 20.45 -30.55
C PRO A 209 -11.78 21.44 -29.42
N CYS A 210 -11.37 21.07 -28.21
CA CYS A 210 -11.30 21.97 -27.08
C CYS A 210 -9.81 22.24 -26.83
N ASP A 211 -9.31 23.33 -27.39
CA ASP A 211 -7.88 23.63 -27.42
C ASP A 211 -7.39 24.40 -26.17
N GLU A 212 -8.23 24.53 -25.13
CA GLU A 212 -7.87 25.31 -23.93
C GLU A 212 -6.93 24.56 -22.97
N ILE A 213 -6.98 23.22 -22.98
CA ILE A 213 -6.15 22.36 -22.14
C ILE A 213 -5.36 21.41 -23.03
N SER A 214 -4.05 21.31 -22.82
CA SER A 214 -3.18 20.36 -23.52
C SER A 214 -2.58 19.35 -22.54
N PHE A 215 -2.58 18.08 -22.94
CA PHE A 215 -1.85 17.04 -22.24
C PHE A 215 -0.35 17.19 -22.51
N LEU A 216 0.46 17.37 -21.46
CA LEU A 216 1.91 17.52 -21.57
C LEU A 216 2.65 16.21 -21.26
N SER A 217 2.41 15.63 -20.09
CA SER A 217 3.02 14.37 -19.66
C SER A 217 2.13 13.63 -18.66
N CYS A 218 2.42 12.34 -18.47
CA CYS A 218 1.87 11.50 -17.40
C CYS A 218 3.02 10.67 -16.85
N ASP A 219 3.35 10.87 -15.57
CA ASP A 219 4.40 10.13 -14.89
C ASP A 219 3.76 9.19 -13.86
N LYS A 220 4.19 7.93 -13.87
CA LYS A 220 3.79 6.99 -12.83
C LYS A 220 4.64 7.28 -11.60
N GLU A 221 3.97 7.66 -10.52
CA GLU A 221 4.64 7.85 -9.22
C GLU A 221 5.36 6.56 -8.83
N SER A 222 6.61 6.68 -8.38
CA SER A 222 7.45 5.53 -8.05
C SER A 222 6.78 4.73 -6.93
N ARG A 223 6.22 3.56 -7.27
CA ARG A 223 5.59 2.64 -6.32
C ARG A 223 6.58 2.31 -5.20
N SER A 224 6.38 2.88 -4.01
CA SER A 224 6.88 2.32 -2.76
C SER A 224 5.73 1.60 -2.05
N GLU A 225 6.00 0.36 -1.66
CA GLU A 225 5.23 -0.57 -0.80
C GLU A 225 3.70 -0.36 -0.62
N LYS A 226 2.93 -1.25 -1.27
CA LYS A 226 1.54 -1.69 -0.96
C LYS A 226 0.46 -0.58 -0.79
N ASN A 227 -0.55 -0.62 -1.68
CA ASN A 227 -1.65 0.36 -1.73
C ASN A 227 -2.72 0.11 -0.65
N LEU A 228 -3.06 1.16 0.11
CA LEU A 228 -4.13 1.18 1.11
C LEU A 228 -5.50 0.76 0.57
N GLU A 229 -5.88 1.15 -0.65
CA GLU A 229 -7.20 0.86 -1.22
C GLU A 229 -7.43 -0.64 -1.43
N THR A 230 -6.34 -1.38 -1.65
CA THR A 230 -6.35 -2.83 -1.89
C THR A 230 -5.94 -3.65 -0.65
N ALA A 231 -5.63 -3.00 0.47
CA ALA A 231 -5.10 -3.65 1.64
C ALA A 231 -6.17 -4.46 2.37
N ARG A 232 -5.90 -5.74 2.66
CA ARG A 232 -6.81 -6.60 3.43
C ARG A 232 -6.88 -6.23 4.90
N LYS A 233 -5.79 -5.73 5.47
CA LYS A 233 -5.70 -5.27 6.86
C LYS A 233 -5.06 -3.89 6.88
N ILE A 234 -5.60 -2.98 7.67
CA ILE A 234 -5.08 -1.63 7.83
C ILE A 234 -5.02 -1.27 9.31
N VAL A 235 -3.90 -0.71 9.75
CA VAL A 235 -3.77 -0.08 11.07
C VAL A 235 -3.69 1.43 10.85
N VAL A 236 -4.58 2.18 11.49
CA VAL A 236 -4.74 3.62 11.30
C VAL A 236 -4.30 4.39 12.54
N GLY A 237 -3.39 5.34 12.35
CA GLY A 237 -2.94 6.27 13.40
C GLY A 237 -3.71 7.57 13.45
N GLY A 238 -4.10 7.98 14.66
CA GLY A 238 -4.76 9.25 14.95
C GLY A 238 -3.88 10.26 15.69
N ALA A 239 -4.43 11.46 15.87
CA ALA A 239 -3.80 12.51 16.66
C ALA A 239 -3.51 12.09 18.12
N GLY A 240 -4.28 11.14 18.66
CA GLY A 240 -4.12 10.59 20.00
C GLY A 240 -2.81 9.86 20.25
N LEU A 241 -2.04 9.52 19.20
CA LEU A 241 -0.69 8.97 19.33
C LEU A 241 0.32 10.02 19.83
N GLY A 242 0.04 11.32 19.61
CA GLY A 242 0.80 12.43 20.19
C GLY A 242 2.18 12.72 19.59
N ASN A 243 2.92 11.73 19.09
CA ASN A 243 4.25 11.91 18.49
C ASN A 243 4.62 10.83 17.44
N ILE A 244 5.76 11.03 16.78
CA ILE A 244 6.27 10.15 15.72
C ILE A 244 6.80 8.82 16.27
N GLU A 245 7.27 8.76 17.52
CA GLU A 245 7.77 7.55 18.16
C GLU A 245 6.64 6.54 18.39
N ASN A 246 5.48 7.02 18.86
CA ASN A 246 4.27 6.22 19.00
C ASN A 246 3.72 5.80 17.63
N PHE A 247 3.81 6.68 16.63
CA PHE A 247 3.48 6.34 15.25
C PHE A 247 4.42 5.26 14.66
N THR A 248 5.70 5.30 15.00
CA THR A 248 6.67 4.26 14.65
C THR A 248 6.32 2.92 15.31
N THR A 249 5.83 2.95 16.55
CA THR A 249 5.32 1.75 17.23
C THR A 249 4.09 1.20 16.52
N LEU A 250 3.21 2.07 16.01
CA LEU A 250 2.09 1.67 15.17
C LEU A 250 2.56 0.99 13.88
N ARG A 251 3.59 1.51 13.20
CA ARG A 251 4.18 0.85 12.02
C ARG A 251 4.70 -0.56 12.35
N LYS A 252 5.31 -0.75 13.52
CA LYS A 252 5.75 -2.08 14.00
C LYS A 252 4.57 -3.04 14.20
N LEU A 253 3.44 -2.55 14.70
CA LEU A 253 2.20 -3.34 14.79
C LEU A 253 1.68 -3.71 13.40
N SER A 254 1.63 -2.76 12.46
CA SER A 254 1.20 -3.00 11.08
C SER A 254 2.04 -4.10 10.44
N ALA A 255 3.37 -4.02 10.57
CA ALA A 255 4.29 -5.03 10.06
C ALA A 255 4.02 -6.41 10.68
N ALA A 256 3.88 -6.50 12.01
CA ALA A 256 3.62 -7.76 12.71
C ALA A 256 2.27 -8.42 12.33
N LEU A 257 1.30 -7.63 11.86
CA LEU A 257 0.00 -8.10 11.38
C LEU A 257 -0.03 -8.41 9.87
N GLY A 258 1.01 -8.02 9.14
CA GLY A 258 0.99 -7.97 7.67
C GLY A 258 -0.07 -7.00 7.14
N ALA A 259 -0.25 -5.87 7.83
CA ALA A 259 -1.22 -4.82 7.52
C ALA A 259 -0.55 -3.58 6.93
N GLU A 260 -1.30 -2.80 6.16
CA GLU A 260 -0.87 -1.48 5.73
C GLU A 260 -1.06 -0.43 6.83
N THR A 261 -0.23 0.62 6.78
CA THR A 261 -0.33 1.73 7.72
C THR A 261 -1.06 2.90 7.08
N GLY A 262 -2.19 3.32 7.66
CA GLY A 262 -2.91 4.53 7.30
C GLY A 262 -2.86 5.57 8.41
N ALA A 263 -3.32 6.79 8.11
CA ALA A 263 -3.49 7.82 9.12
C ALA A 263 -4.68 8.74 8.86
N THR A 264 -5.12 9.38 9.93
CA THR A 264 -5.98 10.56 9.84
C THR A 264 -5.15 11.81 9.47
N ARG A 265 -5.82 12.93 9.23
CA ARG A 265 -5.16 14.17 8.77
C ARG A 265 -4.06 14.71 9.71
N PRO A 266 -4.18 14.70 11.05
CA PRO A 266 -3.15 15.29 11.91
C PRO A 266 -1.76 14.64 11.78
N PRO A 267 -1.58 13.30 11.86
CA PRO A 267 -0.28 12.68 11.59
C PRO A 267 0.34 13.01 10.21
N VAL A 268 -0.48 13.20 9.18
CA VAL A 268 -0.01 13.61 7.84
C VAL A 268 0.50 15.06 7.86
N LEU A 269 -0.28 15.98 8.44
CA LEU A 269 0.12 17.39 8.57
C LEU A 269 1.36 17.59 9.46
N TRP A 270 1.59 16.67 10.41
CA TRP A 270 2.79 16.65 11.23
C TRP A 270 3.95 15.85 10.62
N HIS A 271 3.80 15.39 9.37
CA HIS A 271 4.82 14.65 8.63
C HIS A 271 5.30 13.36 9.31
N TRP A 272 4.43 12.68 10.06
CA TRP A 272 4.73 11.35 10.62
C TRP A 272 4.56 10.24 9.57
N ILE A 273 3.79 10.53 8.52
CA ILE A 273 3.50 9.66 7.39
C ILE A 273 3.09 10.49 6.17
N ASP A 274 3.29 9.92 4.98
CA ASP A 274 3.02 10.58 3.70
C ASP A 274 1.53 10.87 3.48
N GLU A 275 1.25 11.90 2.68
CA GLU A 275 -0.11 12.31 2.32
C GLU A 275 -0.90 11.19 1.62
N GLU A 276 -0.22 10.34 0.87
CA GLU A 276 -0.79 9.14 0.24
C GLU A 276 -1.39 8.14 1.23
N ARG A 277 -1.04 8.24 2.52
CA ARG A 277 -1.55 7.36 3.57
C ARG A 277 -2.74 7.98 4.33
N LEU A 278 -3.19 9.16 3.91
CA LEU A 278 -4.37 9.83 4.45
C LEU A 278 -5.64 9.03 4.12
N ILE A 279 -6.40 8.66 5.14
CA ILE A 279 -7.72 8.03 5.01
C ILE A 279 -8.81 9.04 5.40
N GLY A 280 -9.83 9.17 4.56
CA GLY A 280 -10.97 10.03 4.79
C GLY A 280 -11.52 10.68 3.50
N GLN A 281 -12.47 11.59 3.67
CA GLN A 281 -13.19 12.29 2.60
C GLN A 281 -12.27 13.01 1.59
N THR A 282 -11.15 13.56 2.06
CA THR A 282 -10.15 14.24 1.22
C THR A 282 -8.91 13.38 0.97
N GLY A 283 -8.93 12.12 1.40
CA GLY A 283 -7.85 11.15 1.22
C GLY A 283 -8.36 9.91 0.49
N LYS A 284 -7.76 8.75 0.80
CA LYS A 284 -8.18 7.46 0.25
C LYS A 284 -9.39 6.92 1.01
N THR A 285 -10.32 6.32 0.26
CA THR A 285 -11.40 5.49 0.81
C THR A 285 -10.95 4.04 0.78
N VAL A 286 -11.08 3.33 1.90
CA VAL A 286 -10.55 1.97 2.07
C VAL A 286 -11.65 1.01 2.54
N SER A 287 -11.54 -0.26 2.13
CA SER A 287 -12.49 -1.31 2.49
C SER A 287 -11.79 -2.62 2.93
N PRO A 288 -10.95 -2.58 3.98
CA PRO A 288 -10.22 -3.77 4.43
C PRO A 288 -11.15 -4.78 5.11
N GLU A 289 -10.67 -6.02 5.23
CA GLU A 289 -11.30 -7.05 6.08
C GLU A 289 -11.14 -6.71 7.56
N LEU A 290 -10.00 -6.12 7.95
CA LEU A 290 -9.72 -5.68 9.31
C LEU A 290 -9.13 -4.27 9.32
N LEU A 291 -9.75 -3.37 10.08
CA LEU A 291 -9.26 -2.02 10.33
C LEU A 291 -9.05 -1.81 11.83
N ILE A 292 -7.84 -1.45 12.24
CA ILE A 292 -7.51 -1.14 13.64
C ILE A 292 -7.23 0.36 13.75
N SER A 293 -8.14 1.11 14.37
CA SER A 293 -8.07 2.56 14.54
C SER A 293 -7.53 2.93 15.92
N LEU A 294 -6.35 3.55 15.97
CA LEU A 294 -5.61 3.82 17.19
C LEU A 294 -5.50 5.32 17.45
N GLY A 295 -6.11 5.81 18.54
CA GLY A 295 -6.03 7.21 18.93
C GLY A 295 -6.75 8.17 17.98
N THR A 296 -7.77 7.70 17.27
CA THR A 296 -8.60 8.51 16.36
C THR A 296 -9.88 8.97 17.06
N SER A 297 -10.34 10.19 16.82
CA SER A 297 -11.61 10.68 17.39
C SER A 297 -12.85 10.16 16.67
N GLY A 298 -12.71 9.70 15.42
CA GLY A 298 -13.84 9.31 14.57
C GLY A 298 -14.57 10.51 13.96
N ALA A 299 -13.84 11.58 13.65
CA ALA A 299 -14.40 12.70 12.91
C ALA A 299 -15.04 12.23 11.60
N VAL A 300 -16.16 12.83 11.22
CA VAL A 300 -16.96 12.48 10.03
C VAL A 300 -16.11 12.40 8.76
N GLN A 301 -15.13 13.29 8.61
CA GLN A 301 -14.22 13.28 7.46
C GLN A 301 -13.35 12.02 7.41
N TYR A 302 -12.95 11.47 8.56
CA TYR A 302 -12.21 10.21 8.62
C TYR A 302 -13.14 9.02 8.43
N THR A 303 -14.27 9.00 9.13
CA THR A 303 -15.18 7.83 9.11
C THR A 303 -15.80 7.61 7.73
N ALA A 304 -16.02 8.68 6.95
CA ALA A 304 -16.42 8.59 5.55
C ALA A 304 -15.48 7.75 4.67
N GLY A 305 -14.18 7.69 5.01
CA GLY A 305 -13.18 6.92 4.25
C GLY A 305 -13.04 5.45 4.69
N ILE A 306 -13.74 5.00 5.74
CA ILE A 306 -13.64 3.63 6.27
C ILE A 306 -14.99 2.91 6.33
N THR A 307 -16.05 3.48 5.75
CA THR A 307 -17.41 2.91 5.76
C THR A 307 -17.47 1.50 5.16
N GLY A 308 -16.57 1.17 4.24
CA GLY A 308 -16.47 -0.15 3.63
C GLY A 308 -15.65 -1.18 4.41
N ALA A 309 -15.12 -0.85 5.59
CA ALA A 309 -14.36 -1.80 6.40
C ALA A 309 -15.28 -2.87 7.01
N LYS A 310 -14.88 -4.15 6.93
CA LYS A 310 -15.72 -5.26 7.41
C LYS A 310 -15.66 -5.46 8.93
N THR A 311 -14.51 -5.20 9.54
CA THR A 311 -14.32 -5.28 10.98
C THR A 311 -13.47 -4.13 11.44
N VAL A 312 -14.00 -3.29 12.33
CA VAL A 312 -13.37 -2.09 12.87
C VAL A 312 -13.11 -2.29 14.36
N VAL A 313 -11.83 -2.22 14.73
CA VAL A 313 -11.38 -2.21 16.13
C VAL A 313 -10.90 -0.81 16.46
N ALA A 314 -11.42 -0.18 17.51
CA ALA A 314 -11.05 1.17 17.91
C ALA A 314 -10.47 1.23 19.32
N VAL A 315 -9.38 1.99 19.50
CA VAL A 315 -8.77 2.28 20.80
C VAL A 315 -8.72 3.78 21.02
N ASN A 316 -9.43 4.26 22.04
CA ASN A 316 -9.42 5.66 22.43
C ASN A 316 -9.56 5.81 23.95
N LYS A 317 -8.90 6.80 24.53
CA LYS A 317 -8.99 7.10 25.97
C LYS A 317 -10.34 7.71 26.37
N ASP A 318 -11.00 8.40 25.45
CA ASP A 318 -12.30 9.02 25.69
C ASP A 318 -13.42 8.01 25.39
N PRO A 319 -14.17 7.53 26.40
CA PRO A 319 -15.27 6.57 26.19
C PRO A 319 -16.39 7.11 25.30
N ASN A 320 -16.48 8.43 25.11
CA ASN A 320 -17.50 9.06 24.27
C ASN A 320 -17.00 9.39 22.86
N ALA A 321 -15.80 8.94 22.49
CA ALA A 321 -15.24 9.22 21.16
C ALA A 321 -16.16 8.69 20.04
N PRO A 322 -16.53 9.53 19.04
CA PRO A 322 -17.38 9.13 17.92
C PRO A 322 -16.94 7.86 17.17
N ILE A 323 -15.64 7.55 17.16
CA ILE A 323 -15.12 6.33 16.52
C ILE A 323 -15.78 5.05 17.04
N PHE A 324 -16.23 5.02 18.30
CA PHE A 324 -16.89 3.85 18.87
C PHE A 324 -18.26 3.56 18.27
N GLN A 325 -18.90 4.54 17.61
CA GLN A 325 -20.15 4.30 16.87
C GLN A 325 -19.92 3.49 15.58
N PHE A 326 -18.68 3.48 15.08
CA PHE A 326 -18.26 2.76 13.87
C PHE A 326 -17.46 1.50 14.18
N ALA A 327 -17.13 1.24 15.44
CA ALA A 327 -16.29 0.13 15.85
C ALA A 327 -17.14 -1.10 16.20
N ASP A 328 -16.81 -2.24 15.61
CA ASP A 328 -17.33 -3.54 16.06
C ASP A 328 -16.75 -3.92 17.43
N MET A 329 -15.52 -3.47 17.71
CA MET A 329 -14.85 -3.67 19.01
C MET A 329 -14.20 -2.38 19.48
N GLY A 330 -14.65 -1.88 20.64
CA GLY A 330 -14.11 -0.68 21.27
C GLY A 330 -13.30 -0.99 22.53
N ILE A 331 -12.11 -0.41 22.64
CA ILE A 331 -11.26 -0.46 23.83
C ILE A 331 -11.10 0.97 24.37
N VAL A 332 -11.64 1.20 25.57
CA VAL A 332 -11.45 2.47 26.27
C VAL A 332 -10.13 2.41 27.05
N GLY A 333 -9.14 3.17 26.62
CA GLY A 333 -7.82 3.15 27.25
C GLY A 333 -6.81 4.07 26.55
N ASP A 334 -5.72 4.36 27.26
CA ASP A 334 -4.62 5.13 26.67
C ASP A 334 -3.93 4.30 25.58
N VAL A 335 -4.00 4.79 24.35
CA VAL A 335 -3.38 4.16 23.19
C VAL A 335 -1.87 3.99 23.37
N ASN A 336 -1.19 4.90 24.08
CA ASN A 336 0.26 4.85 24.28
C ASN A 336 0.68 3.78 25.30
N LEU A 337 -0.23 3.38 26.19
CA LEU A 337 -0.02 2.24 27.09
C LEU A 337 -0.45 0.92 26.43
N PHE A 338 -1.54 0.95 25.67
CA PHE A 338 -2.09 -0.23 25.01
C PHE A 338 -1.21 -0.70 23.85
N LEU A 339 -0.78 0.22 22.98
CA LEU A 339 -0.12 -0.08 21.71
C LEU A 339 1.17 -0.91 21.89
N PRO A 340 2.11 -0.60 22.81
CA PRO A 340 3.32 -1.40 22.99
C PRO A 340 3.01 -2.83 23.44
N VAL A 341 2.10 -2.99 24.41
CA VAL A 341 1.71 -4.30 24.96
C VAL A 341 1.00 -5.15 23.91
N PHE A 342 0.10 -4.53 23.16
CA PHE A 342 -0.62 -5.19 22.07
C PHE A 342 0.34 -5.61 20.95
N THR A 343 1.25 -4.74 20.55
CA THR A 343 2.28 -5.03 19.52
C THR A 343 3.12 -6.24 19.91
N GLU A 344 3.59 -6.29 21.16
CA GLU A 344 4.40 -7.40 21.65
C GLU A 344 3.62 -8.73 21.65
N LYS A 345 2.35 -8.69 22.08
CA LYS A 345 1.48 -9.88 22.04
C LYS A 345 1.18 -10.36 20.64
N ILE A 346 0.94 -9.45 19.70
CA ILE A 346 0.76 -9.80 18.30
C ILE A 346 2.04 -10.42 17.73
N LYS A 347 3.22 -9.85 18.00
CA LYS A 347 4.50 -10.45 17.57
C LYS A 347 4.68 -11.87 18.10
N GLN A 348 4.40 -12.10 19.38
CA GLN A 348 4.47 -13.43 19.99
C GLN A 348 3.51 -14.43 19.33
N ILE A 349 2.27 -14.01 19.04
CA ILE A 349 1.28 -14.86 18.38
C ILE A 349 1.66 -15.12 16.92
N SER A 350 2.11 -14.10 16.19
CA SER A 350 2.56 -14.24 14.81
C SER A 350 3.76 -15.19 14.73
N LEU A 351 4.75 -15.05 15.61
CA LEU A 351 5.90 -15.96 15.70
C LEU A 351 5.48 -17.39 16.06
N ARG A 352 4.54 -17.56 17.00
CA ARG A 352 4.01 -18.87 17.37
C ARG A 352 3.20 -19.51 16.24
N SER A 353 2.35 -18.76 15.56
CA SER A 353 1.58 -19.24 14.42
C SER A 353 2.48 -19.61 13.25
N LEU A 354 3.60 -18.90 13.07
CA LEU A 354 4.64 -19.27 12.12
C LEU A 354 5.35 -20.56 12.56
N ALA A 355 5.70 -20.70 13.84
CA ALA A 355 6.29 -21.93 14.38
C ALA A 355 5.36 -23.15 14.23
N ASP A 356 4.08 -23.00 14.59
CA ASP A 356 3.06 -24.06 14.50
C ASP A 356 2.77 -24.46 13.03
N ALA A 357 2.81 -23.51 12.10
CA ALA A 357 2.68 -23.77 10.66
C ALA A 357 3.93 -24.45 10.05
N LEU A 358 5.07 -24.39 10.74
CA LEU A 358 6.33 -25.04 10.34
C LEU A 358 6.52 -26.43 10.96
N ASP A 359 5.69 -26.81 11.95
CA ASP A 359 5.72 -28.11 12.64
C ASP A 359 4.83 -29.20 11.97
N THR A 360 4.20 -28.92 10.83
CA THR A 360 3.37 -29.91 10.11
C THR A 360 4.15 -30.97 9.32
N ASP A 361 5.49 -30.93 9.32
CA ASP A 361 6.35 -32.01 8.82
C ASP A 361 7.10 -32.64 10.00
N GLY A 362 6.72 -33.87 10.34
CA GLY A 362 7.10 -34.58 11.56
C GLY A 362 8.60 -34.79 11.82
N PRO A 363 8.95 -35.35 13.00
CA PRO A 363 10.29 -35.28 13.55
C PRO A 363 11.23 -36.26 12.84
N SER A 364 12.34 -35.75 12.30
CA SER A 364 13.51 -36.57 12.03
C SER A 364 14.69 -36.05 12.84
N ALA A 365 15.14 -36.92 13.73
CA ALA A 365 16.26 -36.71 14.62
C ALA A 365 17.57 -36.63 13.82
N ARG A 366 18.13 -35.42 13.69
CA ARG A 366 19.56 -35.09 13.57
C ARG A 366 19.74 -33.56 13.50
N GLY A 367 20.50 -33.01 14.45
CA GLY A 367 21.19 -31.72 14.32
C GLY A 367 20.34 -30.46 14.48
N ASP A 368 20.22 -29.96 15.71
CA ASP A 368 19.91 -28.54 15.95
C ASP A 368 21.18 -27.69 15.77
N ASP A 369 21.84 -27.86 14.61
CA ASP A 369 23.08 -27.21 14.23
C ASP A 369 22.82 -26.02 13.28
N PHE A 370 23.81 -25.15 13.15
CA PHE A 370 23.69 -23.89 12.42
C PHE A 370 23.22 -24.10 10.97
N GLY A 371 23.81 -25.06 10.24
CA GLY A 371 23.45 -25.37 8.87
C GLY A 371 22.00 -25.83 8.71
N SER A 372 21.53 -26.70 9.62
CA SER A 372 20.15 -27.19 9.62
C SER A 372 19.14 -26.07 9.92
N ARG A 373 19.49 -25.15 10.82
CA ARG A 373 18.68 -23.94 11.08
C ARG A 373 18.65 -23.00 9.90
N LEU A 374 19.79 -22.78 9.24
CA LEU A 374 19.87 -21.94 8.06
C LEU A 374 19.05 -22.51 6.89
N ILE A 375 19.10 -23.83 6.66
CA ILE A 375 18.24 -24.50 5.67
C ILE A 375 16.76 -24.25 6.00
N ARG A 376 16.37 -24.39 7.27
CA ARG A 376 14.99 -24.22 7.73
C ARG A 376 14.51 -22.78 7.54
N ILE A 377 15.30 -21.80 7.97
CA ILE A 377 15.00 -20.37 7.83
C ILE A 377 14.93 -19.98 6.35
N ARG A 378 15.93 -20.37 5.54
CA ARG A 378 15.93 -20.06 4.11
C ARG A 378 14.70 -20.61 3.39
N ARG A 379 14.31 -21.85 3.69
CA ARG A 379 13.12 -22.48 3.10
C ARG A 379 11.82 -21.83 3.58
N ALA A 380 11.72 -21.45 4.85
CA ALA A 380 10.57 -20.75 5.40
C ALA A 380 10.34 -19.38 4.72
N HIS A 381 11.41 -18.71 4.31
CA HIS A 381 11.35 -17.48 3.52
C HIS A 381 11.22 -17.71 2.00
N GLY A 382 11.04 -18.94 1.54
CA GLY A 382 10.87 -19.28 0.13
C GLY A 382 12.10 -19.02 -0.75
N LEU A 383 13.29 -18.84 -0.16
CA LEU A 383 14.49 -18.48 -0.90
C LEU A 383 15.23 -19.73 -1.42
N THR A 384 15.66 -19.71 -2.69
CA THR A 384 16.62 -20.70 -3.20
C THR A 384 18.04 -20.35 -2.71
N ARG A 385 19.00 -21.28 -2.87
CA ARG A 385 20.39 -21.01 -2.45
C ARG A 385 21.00 -19.88 -3.27
N GLU A 386 20.64 -19.80 -4.54
CA GLU A 386 21.09 -18.80 -5.49
C GLU A 386 20.61 -17.41 -5.07
N VAL A 387 19.34 -17.29 -4.68
CA VAL A 387 18.77 -16.02 -4.22
C VAL A 387 19.41 -15.60 -2.89
N LEU A 388 19.54 -16.51 -1.91
CA LEU A 388 20.19 -16.18 -0.65
C LEU A 388 21.65 -15.76 -0.85
N ALA A 389 22.39 -16.48 -1.70
CA ALA A 389 23.78 -16.19 -2.01
C ALA A 389 23.93 -14.78 -2.60
N GLN A 390 23.03 -14.39 -3.51
CA GLN A 390 22.99 -13.06 -4.08
C GLN A 390 22.68 -11.99 -3.01
N SER A 391 21.72 -12.24 -2.12
CA SER A 391 21.32 -11.31 -1.05
C SER A 391 22.43 -11.06 -0.02
N VAL A 392 23.31 -12.03 0.23
CA VAL A 392 24.44 -11.88 1.18
C VAL A 392 25.80 -11.66 0.51
N GLY A 393 25.83 -11.47 -0.82
CA GLY A 393 27.07 -11.22 -1.57
C GLY A 393 28.07 -12.39 -1.54
N ARG A 394 27.58 -13.63 -1.69
CA ARG A 394 28.36 -14.88 -1.68
C ARG A 394 27.99 -15.79 -2.84
N THR A 395 28.71 -16.90 -3.02
CA THR A 395 28.40 -17.90 -4.05
C THR A 395 27.38 -18.93 -3.54
N PRO A 396 26.56 -19.53 -4.44
CA PRO A 396 25.64 -20.60 -4.06
C PRO A 396 26.34 -21.82 -3.43
N GLU A 397 27.56 -22.13 -3.90
CA GLU A 397 28.43 -23.16 -3.32
C GLU A 397 28.81 -22.84 -1.87
N PHE A 398 29.15 -21.59 -1.57
CA PHE A 398 29.45 -21.16 -0.20
C PHE A 398 28.23 -21.32 0.71
N ILE A 399 27.03 -20.97 0.25
CA ILE A 399 25.79 -21.20 1.01
C ILE A 399 25.54 -22.69 1.24
N LYS A 400 25.80 -23.53 0.23
CA LYS A 400 25.68 -24.99 0.36
C LYS A 400 26.67 -25.58 1.37
N GLU A 401 27.92 -25.12 1.38
CA GLU A 401 28.92 -25.50 2.38
C GLU A 401 28.51 -25.07 3.79
N LEU A 402 27.95 -23.86 3.91
CA LEU A 402 27.45 -23.29 5.15
C LEU A 402 26.26 -24.10 5.72
N GLU A 403 25.32 -24.47 4.85
CA GLU A 403 24.16 -25.32 5.18
C GLU A 403 24.53 -26.75 5.57
N ASN A 404 25.64 -27.27 5.04
CA ASN A 404 26.15 -28.59 5.38
C ASN A 404 27.14 -28.58 6.56
N ASN A 405 27.31 -27.44 7.24
CA ASN A 405 28.27 -27.22 8.33
C ASN A 405 29.74 -27.50 7.94
N GLN A 406 30.08 -27.36 6.65
CA GLN A 406 31.45 -27.52 6.15
C GLN A 406 32.29 -26.25 6.34
N THR A 407 31.62 -25.10 6.49
CA THR A 407 32.21 -23.78 6.75
C THR A 407 31.44 -23.09 7.87
N THR A 408 32.13 -22.36 8.75
CA THR A 408 31.53 -21.60 9.87
C THR A 408 31.15 -20.18 9.44
N ALA A 409 29.96 -19.71 9.83
CA ALA A 409 29.56 -18.33 9.58
C ALA A 409 30.36 -17.35 10.43
N SER A 410 30.86 -16.28 9.82
CA SER A 410 31.44 -15.15 10.56
C SER A 410 30.32 -14.34 11.22
N VAL A 411 30.63 -13.60 12.28
CA VAL A 411 29.65 -12.74 12.98
C VAL A 411 29.02 -11.71 12.03
N GLY A 412 29.81 -11.12 11.13
CA GLY A 412 29.27 -10.22 10.10
C GLY A 412 28.30 -10.92 9.16
N LEU A 413 28.59 -12.15 8.76
CA LEU A 413 27.67 -12.94 7.94
C LEU A 413 26.40 -13.33 8.70
N LEU A 414 26.48 -13.62 10.00
CA LEU A 414 25.31 -13.88 10.84
C LEU A 414 24.39 -12.66 10.94
N ILE A 415 24.97 -11.46 11.04
CA ILE A 415 24.22 -10.20 11.06
C ILE A 415 23.57 -9.97 9.69
N THR A 416 24.31 -10.13 8.60
CA THR A 416 23.73 -9.99 7.25
C THR A 416 22.65 -11.03 6.96
N LEU A 417 22.82 -12.28 7.41
CA LEU A 417 21.78 -13.30 7.31
C LEU A 417 20.56 -12.92 8.16
N ALA A 418 20.77 -12.47 9.39
CA ALA A 418 19.72 -11.97 10.27
C ALA A 418 18.93 -10.81 9.65
N GLU A 419 19.60 -9.86 8.99
CA GLU A 419 18.97 -8.77 8.25
C GLU A 419 18.19 -9.26 7.02
N VAL A 420 18.77 -10.17 6.22
CA VAL A 420 18.10 -10.75 5.03
C VAL A 420 16.85 -11.55 5.40
N PHE A 421 16.84 -12.18 6.56
CA PHE A 421 15.69 -12.94 7.05
C PHE A 421 14.80 -12.15 8.02
N ASP A 422 15.16 -10.92 8.39
CA ASP A 422 14.49 -10.11 9.41
C ASP A 422 14.28 -10.86 10.75
N ILE A 423 15.34 -11.51 11.24
CA ILE A 423 15.35 -12.27 12.50
C ILE A 423 16.52 -11.85 13.40
N ASP A 424 16.46 -12.18 14.70
CA ASP A 424 17.59 -11.97 15.61
C ASP A 424 18.77 -12.88 15.24
N ALA A 425 20.00 -12.36 15.24
CA ALA A 425 21.19 -13.15 14.92
C ALA A 425 21.43 -14.32 15.90
N GLY A 426 20.94 -14.19 17.14
CA GLY A 426 20.93 -15.27 18.12
C GLY A 426 20.04 -16.44 17.75
N THR A 427 19.08 -16.28 16.83
CA THR A 427 18.23 -17.36 16.28
C THR A 427 19.05 -18.46 15.60
N PHE A 428 20.25 -18.12 15.14
CA PHE A 428 21.20 -19.06 14.56
C PHE A 428 22.01 -19.85 15.60
N LEU A 429 22.06 -19.37 16.86
CA LEU A 429 22.86 -19.92 17.96
C LEU A 429 22.02 -20.84 18.86
N ASN A 430 22.65 -21.86 19.44
CA ASN A 430 21.97 -22.84 20.28
C ASN A 430 21.74 -22.32 21.71
N ALA A 431 20.93 -23.03 22.51
CA ALA A 431 20.58 -22.61 23.87
C ALA A 431 21.80 -22.51 24.81
N GLU A 432 22.85 -23.29 24.58
CA GLU A 432 24.10 -23.26 25.35
C GLU A 432 24.96 -22.03 24.97
N GLU A 433 24.97 -21.66 23.69
CA GLU A 433 25.62 -20.47 23.12
C GLU A 433 24.89 -19.17 23.51
N GLN A 434 23.55 -19.18 23.48
CA GLN A 434 22.71 -18.09 23.95
C GLN A 434 22.82 -17.88 25.47
N SER A 435 22.94 -18.96 26.26
CA SER A 435 23.10 -18.89 27.72
C SER A 435 24.49 -18.39 28.12
N LYS A 436 25.54 -18.73 27.36
CA LYS A 436 26.89 -18.13 27.51
C LYS A 436 26.86 -16.61 27.26
N LEU A 437 26.15 -16.16 26.22
CA LEU A 437 25.97 -14.74 25.90
C LEU A 437 25.12 -13.98 26.93
N ALA A 438 24.11 -14.63 27.51
CA ALA A 438 23.26 -14.04 28.55
C ALA A 438 24.01 -13.89 29.90
N GLY A 439 24.86 -14.86 30.25
CA GLY A 439 25.73 -14.78 31.43
C GLY A 439 26.82 -13.72 31.31
N GLU A 440 27.29 -13.42 30.10
CA GLU A 440 28.29 -12.38 29.84
C GLU A 440 27.69 -10.96 29.71
N ARG A 441 26.39 -10.82 29.46
CA ARG A 441 25.68 -9.51 29.37
C ARG A 441 25.70 -8.70 30.68
N ALA A 442 25.83 -9.35 31.83
CA ALA A 442 25.90 -8.67 33.13
C ALA A 442 27.30 -8.11 33.47
N GLN A 443 28.34 -8.44 32.69
CA GLN A 443 29.71 -7.93 32.88
C GLN A 443 30.29 -7.19 31.66
N ALA A 444 29.52 -7.00 30.60
CA ALA A 444 30.01 -6.46 29.32
C ALA A 444 29.54 -5.02 29.03
N TYR A 445 29.79 -4.06 29.93
CA TYR A 445 29.78 -2.62 29.56
C TYR A 445 31.15 -2.14 29.05
N THR A 446 32.12 -3.04 28.92
CA THR A 446 33.39 -2.79 28.24
C THR A 446 34.01 -4.13 27.82
N ARG A 447 34.05 -4.46 26.51
CA ARG A 447 35.21 -5.11 25.83
C ARG A 447 34.91 -5.53 24.38
N ARG A 448 35.65 -4.93 23.43
CA ARG A 448 36.78 -5.50 22.65
C ARG A 448 36.37 -6.51 21.55
N THR A 449 36.26 -6.02 20.33
CA THR A 449 36.87 -6.72 19.19
C THR A 449 38.31 -6.23 19.05
N ALA A 450 39.22 -7.10 18.61
CA ALA A 450 40.63 -7.07 18.99
C ALA A 450 41.47 -5.83 18.62
N ASN A 451 40.99 -4.84 17.85
CA ASN A 451 41.88 -3.87 17.20
C ASN A 451 41.43 -2.39 17.23
N TYR A 452 40.17 -2.07 17.59
CA TYR A 452 39.65 -0.68 17.60
C TYR A 452 38.59 -0.53 18.71
N HIS A 453 38.55 0.63 19.37
CA HIS A 453 37.51 0.97 20.33
C HIS A 453 36.50 1.90 19.66
N TYR A 454 35.25 1.47 19.60
CA TYR A 454 34.15 2.23 18.99
C TYR A 454 33.15 2.62 20.07
N GLN A 455 32.81 3.91 20.13
CA GLN A 455 31.81 4.44 21.04
C GLN A 455 30.80 5.24 20.22
N SER A 456 29.54 4.80 20.21
CA SER A 456 28.47 5.61 19.62
C SER A 456 28.29 6.91 20.41
N LEU A 457 28.23 8.03 19.69
CA LEU A 457 27.90 9.34 20.25
C LEU A 457 26.44 9.72 19.99
N THR A 458 25.72 8.91 19.19
CA THR A 458 24.28 9.00 18.93
C THR A 458 23.61 7.68 19.32
N PRO A 459 23.56 7.32 20.61
CA PRO A 459 22.87 6.11 21.07
C PRO A 459 21.35 6.25 20.82
N GLY A 460 20.71 5.21 20.25
CA GLY A 460 19.30 5.26 19.85
C GLY A 460 19.04 5.67 18.39
N ALA A 461 20.09 6.13 17.68
CA ALA A 461 20.03 6.53 16.29
C ALA A 461 20.36 5.37 15.32
N GLU A 462 20.25 4.11 15.75
CA GLU A 462 20.73 2.95 14.98
C GLU A 462 20.06 2.81 13.61
N ASN A 463 18.84 3.34 13.48
CA ASN A 463 18.02 3.38 12.27
C ASN A 463 17.81 4.80 11.71
N GLU A 464 18.52 5.80 12.22
CA GLU A 464 18.46 7.16 11.69
C GLU A 464 19.46 7.32 10.55
N HIS A 465 19.17 8.27 9.66
CA HIS A 465 20.02 8.51 8.50
C HIS A 465 21.43 8.91 8.88
N LEU A 466 21.64 9.60 10.00
CA LEU A 466 22.95 10.08 10.43
C LEU A 466 23.36 9.45 11.77
N ARG A 467 24.52 8.80 11.80
CA ARG A 467 25.09 8.20 13.00
C ARG A 467 26.50 8.70 13.23
N VAL A 468 26.84 8.99 14.48
CA VAL A 468 28.16 9.56 14.84
C VAL A 468 28.85 8.67 15.87
N PHE A 469 30.13 8.44 15.64
CA PHE A 469 30.93 7.49 16.38
C PHE A 469 32.28 8.08 16.73
N MET A 470 32.75 7.76 17.94
CA MET A 470 34.11 8.00 18.37
C MET A 470 34.91 6.71 18.17
N ILE A 471 35.87 6.74 17.26
CA ILE A 471 36.77 5.62 16.99
C ILE A 471 38.13 5.93 17.62
N THR A 472 38.61 5.04 18.48
CA THR A 472 39.97 5.08 19.02
C THR A 472 40.76 3.88 18.52
N ILE A 473 41.87 4.16 17.86
CA ILE A 473 42.77 3.19 17.25
C ILE A 473 44.06 3.12 18.09
N GLU A 474 44.41 1.93 18.58
CA GLU A 474 45.63 1.74 19.37
C GLU A 474 46.89 1.81 18.49
N SER A 475 48.01 2.30 19.04
CA SER A 475 49.23 2.48 18.25
C SER A 475 49.97 1.16 17.99
N ARG A 476 50.55 1.05 16.78
CA ARG A 476 51.55 0.05 16.36
C ARG A 476 51.23 -1.45 16.54
N GLN A 477 49.98 -1.89 16.40
CA GLN A 477 49.69 -3.30 16.20
C GLN A 477 49.46 -3.63 14.71
N LYS A 478 50.14 -4.66 14.19
CA LYS A 478 49.91 -5.20 12.84
C LYS A 478 48.58 -5.92 12.83
N HIS A 479 47.53 -5.24 12.40
CA HIS A 479 46.20 -5.80 12.29
C HIS A 479 45.96 -6.39 10.88
N LYS A 480 45.24 -7.51 10.81
CA LYS A 480 44.64 -7.96 9.55
C LYS A 480 43.59 -6.91 9.13
N PRO A 481 43.59 -6.44 7.87
CA PRO A 481 42.53 -5.58 7.37
C PRO A 481 41.18 -6.25 7.55
N VAL A 482 40.23 -5.51 8.10
CA VAL A 482 38.81 -5.82 7.96
C VAL A 482 38.34 -4.81 6.93
N ASP A 483 38.08 -5.29 5.71
CA ASP A 483 37.51 -4.46 4.66
C ASP A 483 36.05 -4.20 5.01
N TYR A 484 35.71 -2.93 5.23
CA TYR A 484 34.34 -2.51 5.45
C TYR A 484 33.74 -2.05 4.13
N ARG A 485 32.52 -2.52 3.88
CA ARG A 485 31.66 -2.07 2.79
C ARG A 485 30.24 -2.02 3.32
N HIS A 486 29.64 -0.84 3.32
CA HIS A 486 28.24 -0.67 3.66
C HIS A 486 27.66 0.49 2.86
N GLU A 487 26.34 0.52 2.74
CA GLU A 487 25.64 1.60 2.07
C GLU A 487 25.84 2.92 2.83
N GLY A 488 25.90 4.04 2.10
CA GLY A 488 25.99 5.37 2.68
C GLY A 488 27.24 6.18 2.30
N GLU A 489 27.33 7.37 2.89
CA GLU A 489 28.49 8.25 2.83
C GLU A 489 29.11 8.40 4.23
N GLU A 490 30.43 8.40 4.31
CA GLU A 490 31.15 8.59 5.56
C GLU A 490 31.98 9.86 5.56
N PHE A 491 32.08 10.44 6.75
CA PHE A 491 32.93 11.57 7.05
C PHE A 491 33.77 11.23 8.28
N VAL A 492 35.09 11.27 8.14
CA VAL A 492 36.04 11.02 9.22
C VAL A 492 36.80 12.30 9.54
N TYR A 493 36.84 12.71 10.80
CA TYR A 493 37.63 13.83 11.32
C TYR A 493 38.62 13.34 12.39
N VAL A 494 39.91 13.63 12.21
CA VAL A 494 40.96 13.18 13.13
C VAL A 494 41.09 14.17 14.29
N MET A 495 40.72 13.73 15.48
CA MET A 495 40.82 14.54 16.70
C MET A 495 42.21 14.52 17.30
N ASP A 496 42.86 13.35 17.33
CA ASP A 496 44.21 13.17 17.87
C ASP A 496 44.94 12.02 17.17
N GLY A 497 46.27 12.08 17.14
CA GLY A 497 47.11 11.10 16.45
C GLY A 497 47.15 11.29 14.94
N GLN A 498 47.57 10.24 14.23
CA GLN A 498 47.64 10.21 12.77
C GLN A 498 46.86 9.00 12.25
N LEU A 499 46.00 9.22 11.26
CA LEU A 499 45.16 8.20 10.66
C LEU A 499 45.64 7.87 9.25
N GLY A 500 45.85 6.59 8.96
CA GLY A 500 45.91 6.04 7.61
C GLY A 500 44.54 5.50 7.23
N LEU A 501 43.91 6.11 6.23
CA LEU A 501 42.65 5.67 5.62
C LEU A 501 42.96 5.09 4.24
N THR A 502 42.83 3.78 4.07
CA THR A 502 42.95 3.14 2.75
C THR A 502 41.58 3.14 2.10
N LEU A 503 41.45 3.68 0.89
CA LEU A 503 40.25 3.63 0.07
C LEU A 503 40.62 3.01 -1.28
N ASP A 504 39.96 1.91 -1.66
CA ASP A 504 40.22 1.21 -2.92
C ASP A 504 41.72 0.89 -3.13
N GLY A 505 42.38 0.43 -2.06
CA GLY A 505 43.82 0.10 -2.07
C GLY A 505 44.79 1.29 -2.01
N LYS A 506 44.30 2.54 -2.09
CA LYS A 506 45.13 3.76 -1.98
C LYS A 506 45.12 4.30 -0.54
N LEU A 507 46.31 4.48 0.03
CA LEU A 507 46.48 5.02 1.38
C LEU A 507 46.44 6.56 1.39
N TYR A 508 45.54 7.10 2.19
CA TYR A 508 45.42 8.52 2.52
C TYR A 508 45.85 8.72 3.97
N THR A 509 46.70 9.71 4.22
CA THR A 509 47.19 10.03 5.55
C THR A 509 46.54 11.31 6.03
N LEU A 510 45.86 11.24 7.17
CA LEU A 510 45.17 12.36 7.81
C LEU A 510 45.83 12.67 9.16
N MET A 511 46.21 13.92 9.35
CA MET A 511 46.78 14.47 10.58
C MET A 511 45.68 15.00 11.50
N LYS A 512 46.03 15.26 12.76
CA LYS A 512 45.14 15.95 13.70
C LYS A 512 44.55 17.24 13.09
N GLY A 513 43.23 17.35 13.13
CA GLY A 513 42.46 18.46 12.57
C GLY A 513 42.02 18.27 11.11
N GLU A 514 42.54 17.25 10.43
CA GLU A 514 42.16 16.93 9.05
C GLU A 514 40.99 15.96 8.99
N TYR A 515 40.31 15.95 7.84
CA TYR A 515 39.13 15.13 7.63
C TYR A 515 39.04 14.63 6.18
N MET A 516 38.20 13.62 5.97
CA MET A 516 37.91 13.11 4.65
C MET A 516 36.48 12.60 4.55
N LYS A 517 35.80 12.96 3.47
CA LYS A 517 34.50 12.40 3.07
C LYS A 517 34.73 11.34 1.98
N TYR A 518 34.04 10.21 2.06
CA TYR A 518 34.07 9.17 1.03
C TYR A 518 32.77 8.37 0.98
N ASN A 519 32.51 7.70 -0.15
CA ASN A 519 31.40 6.77 -0.29
C ASN A 519 31.75 5.47 0.46
N SER A 520 30.89 5.05 1.40
CA SER A 520 31.13 3.90 2.27
C SER A 520 31.00 2.55 1.57
N GLN A 521 30.47 2.54 0.34
CA GLN A 521 30.46 1.36 -0.53
C GLN A 521 31.85 1.08 -1.11
N THR A 522 32.75 2.06 -1.12
CA THR A 522 34.16 1.86 -1.47
C THR A 522 34.84 1.09 -0.34
N PRO A 523 35.51 -0.05 -0.63
CA PRO A 523 36.24 -0.78 0.39
C PRO A 523 37.24 0.12 1.11
N HIS A 524 37.12 0.19 2.43
CA HIS A 524 37.91 1.12 3.22
C HIS A 524 38.46 0.51 4.51
N GLN A 525 39.62 1.02 4.94
CA GLN A 525 40.34 0.56 6.12
C GLN A 525 40.94 1.74 6.89
N LEU A 526 40.75 1.75 8.22
CA LEU A 526 41.35 2.73 9.13
C LEU A 526 42.54 2.12 9.88
N LYS A 527 43.64 2.86 10.05
CA LYS A 527 44.82 2.42 10.80
C LYS A 527 45.49 3.60 11.50
N SER A 528 45.96 3.42 12.73
CA SER A 528 46.81 4.41 13.38
C SER A 528 48.23 4.38 12.79
N LEU A 529 48.73 5.55 12.38
CA LEU A 529 50.12 5.76 11.95
C LEU A 529 50.98 6.42 13.05
N SER A 530 50.36 6.83 14.16
CA SER A 530 51.03 7.47 15.29
C SER A 530 51.54 6.46 16.31
N ASP A 531 52.51 6.91 17.13
CA ASP A 531 53.06 6.15 18.25
C ASP A 531 52.16 6.17 19.48
N GLU A 532 51.20 7.09 19.51
CA GLU A 532 50.11 7.21 20.47
C GLU A 532 48.77 6.87 19.81
N LYS A 533 47.71 6.72 20.62
CA LYS A 533 46.39 6.35 20.13
C LYS A 533 45.84 7.41 19.17
N THR A 534 45.27 6.96 18.05
CA THR A 534 44.57 7.85 17.13
C THR A 534 43.09 7.91 17.51
N ARG A 535 42.51 9.11 17.65
CA ARG A 535 41.08 9.31 17.91
C ARG A 535 40.45 10.03 16.74
N CYS A 536 39.33 9.50 16.26
CA CYS A 536 38.59 10.04 15.12
C CYS A 536 37.11 10.13 15.44
N LEU A 537 36.48 11.22 15.00
CA LEU A 537 35.04 11.33 14.92
C LEU A 537 34.61 10.83 13.53
N VAL A 538 33.76 9.81 13.48
CA VAL A 538 33.28 9.21 12.23
C VAL A 538 31.77 9.38 12.16
N THR A 539 31.30 9.98 11.08
CA THR A 539 29.88 10.17 10.81
C THR A 539 29.51 9.33 9.61
N LEU A 540 28.48 8.50 9.75
CA LEU A 540 27.90 7.69 8.70
C LEU A 540 26.52 8.23 8.35
N TYR A 541 26.32 8.56 7.09
CA TYR A 541 25.01 8.88 6.52
C TYR A 541 24.51 7.70 5.68
N THR A 542 23.44 7.05 6.10
CA THR A 542 22.72 6.02 5.34
C THR A 542 21.40 6.60 4.81
N PRO A 543 21.21 6.66 3.48
CA PRO A 543 20.02 7.26 2.87
C PRO A 543 18.71 6.56 3.22
#